data_AF-A0A528TQC7-F1
#
_entry.id   AF-A0A528TQC7-F1
#
_cell.length_a   1.000
_cell.length_b   1.000
_cell.length_c   1.000
_cell.angle_alpha   90.00
_cell.angle_beta   90.00
_cell.angle_gamma   90.00
#
_symmetry.space_group_name_H-M   'P 1'
#
loop_
_entity.id
_entity.type
_entity.pdbx_description
1 polymer ?
#
loop_
_entity_poly.entity_id
_entity_poly.type
_entity_poly.pdbx_seq_one_letter_code
_entity_poly.pdbx_strand_id
1 'polypeptide(L)'
;MLVEPLRSFPTLIDLADRFNTDKNRHTGNRHAYARVYERLLSSRRLSMRRLLEIGLCRIAAEGNQSETPSVALWQSYFPYAEVIGVDLTDFSQFNNERFKSFVCDQSKLEDLRSVAAKLEPGSLDVIIDDGSHASFDEQLTLREFFPLLAEGGWYFIEDLDWQPTG
;
A
#
# COMPACT_ATOMS: atom_id res chain seq x y z
N MET A 1 3.01 2.10 37.20
CA MET A 1 2.00 2.22 36.13
C MET A 1 2.76 2.36 34.82
N LEU A 2 2.95 1.25 34.10
CA LEU A 2 3.50 1.32 32.74
C LEU A 2 2.33 1.78 31.86
N VAL A 3 2.39 3.03 31.40
CA VAL A 3 1.53 3.49 30.31
C VAL A 3 1.94 2.65 29.10
N GLU A 4 1.05 1.83 28.56
CA GLU A 4 1.35 1.07 27.34
C GLU A 4 1.80 2.06 26.25
N PRO A 5 3.03 1.93 25.71
CA PRO A 5 3.58 2.86 24.72
C PRO A 5 2.69 3.03 23.47
N LEU A 6 1.80 2.07 23.22
CA LEU A 6 0.87 2.09 22.09
C LEU A 6 -0.30 3.09 22.27
N ARG A 7 -0.65 3.50 23.50
CA ARG A 7 -1.77 4.43 23.74
C ARG A 7 -1.49 5.87 23.31
N SER A 8 -0.24 6.23 23.01
CA SER A 8 0.10 7.56 22.52
C SER A 8 0.12 7.66 20.99
N PHE A 9 0.03 6.55 20.26
CA PHE A 9 0.03 6.58 18.81
C PHE A 9 -1.39 6.80 18.26
N PRO A 10 -1.57 7.65 17.23
CA PRO A 10 -2.85 7.79 16.55
C PRO A 10 -3.24 6.45 15.90
N THR A 11 -4.53 6.11 15.92
CA THR A 11 -5.03 4.91 15.25
C THR A 11 -4.90 5.06 13.73
N LEU A 12 -4.95 3.96 12.98
CA LEU A 12 -4.95 4.04 11.52
C LEU A 12 -6.15 4.83 11.00
N ILE A 13 -7.28 4.78 11.69
CA ILE A 13 -8.48 5.55 11.36
C ILE A 13 -8.20 7.05 11.48
N ASP A 14 -7.58 7.47 12.60
CA ASP A 14 -7.23 8.88 12.81
C ASP A 14 -6.25 9.39 11.73
N LEU A 15 -5.30 8.53 11.33
CA LEU A 15 -4.35 8.84 10.26
C LEU A 15 -5.02 8.87 8.88
N ALA A 16 -5.93 7.94 8.59
CA ALA A 16 -6.68 7.89 7.35
C ALA A 16 -7.59 9.11 7.17
N ASP A 17 -8.20 9.60 8.25
CA ASP A 17 -8.93 10.86 8.27
C ASP A 17 -7.97 12.04 8.07
N ARG A 18 -6.82 12.07 8.77
CA ARG A 18 -5.83 13.17 8.69
C ARG A 18 -5.19 13.32 7.32
N PHE A 19 -4.81 12.21 6.68
CA PHE A 19 -4.20 12.19 5.35
C PHE A 19 -5.24 12.09 4.23
N ASN A 20 -6.54 12.10 4.58
CA ASN A 20 -7.65 12.10 3.64
C ASN A 20 -7.59 10.96 2.60
N THR A 21 -7.26 9.73 3.02
CA THR A 21 -7.21 8.54 2.14
C THR A 21 -8.58 7.86 2.02
N ASP A 22 -8.86 7.18 0.92
CA ASP A 22 -10.04 6.28 0.68
C ASP A 22 -10.13 5.12 1.67
N LYS A 23 -9.03 4.78 2.31
CA LYS A 23 -8.99 3.83 3.43
C LYS A 23 -9.84 4.29 4.65
N ASN A 24 -10.27 5.56 4.67
CA ASN A 24 -11.18 6.12 5.67
C ASN A 24 -12.66 5.95 5.28
N ARG A 25 -13.57 6.28 6.21
CA ARG A 25 -15.01 6.04 6.01
C ARG A 25 -15.76 7.10 5.17
N HIS A 26 -15.09 8.17 4.73
CA HIS A 26 -15.76 9.37 4.19
C HIS A 26 -15.17 9.91 2.88
N THR A 27 -13.97 9.48 2.49
CA THR A 27 -13.26 9.92 1.28
C THR A 27 -13.36 8.83 0.22
N GLY A 28 -13.60 9.18 -1.05
CA GLY A 28 -13.70 8.20 -2.14
C GLY A 28 -14.94 7.28 -2.03
N ASN A 29 -14.81 6.04 -2.51
CA ASN A 29 -15.74 4.98 -2.13
C ASN A 29 -15.50 4.67 -0.63
N ARG A 30 -16.58 4.67 0.15
CA ARG A 30 -16.48 4.71 1.62
C ARG A 30 -16.11 3.34 2.20
N HIS A 31 -14.84 3.01 2.20
CA HIS A 31 -14.38 1.72 2.72
C HIS A 31 -14.06 1.80 4.21
N ALA A 32 -14.27 0.68 4.90
CA ALA A 32 -13.90 0.53 6.31
C ALA A 32 -12.53 -0.17 6.46
N TYR A 33 -11.68 -0.14 5.42
CA TYR A 33 -10.42 -0.88 5.39
C TYR A 33 -9.48 -0.48 6.51
N ALA A 34 -9.43 0.80 6.92
CA ALA A 34 -8.63 1.21 8.09
C ALA A 34 -8.96 0.41 9.36
N ARG A 35 -10.20 -0.04 9.56
CA ARG A 35 -10.57 -0.90 10.71
C ARG A 35 -10.00 -2.30 10.58
N VAL A 36 -9.98 -2.85 9.37
CA VAL A 36 -9.43 -4.18 9.08
C VAL A 36 -7.92 -4.16 9.24
N TYR A 37 -7.26 -3.18 8.63
CA TYR A 37 -5.82 -2.96 8.76
C TYR A 37 -5.40 -2.75 10.22
N GLU A 38 -6.10 -1.91 10.99
CA GLU A 38 -5.82 -1.71 12.42
C GLU A 38 -5.90 -3.04 13.19
N ARG A 39 -6.96 -3.83 12.95
CA ARG A 39 -7.16 -5.11 13.63
C ARG A 39 -6.04 -6.11 13.32
N LEU A 40 -5.57 -6.16 12.08
CA LEU A 40 -4.61 -7.18 11.62
C LEU A 40 -3.15 -6.76 11.85
N LEU A 41 -2.84 -5.46 11.74
CA LEU A 41 -1.47 -4.97 11.67
C LEU A 41 -1.00 -4.22 12.93
N SER A 42 -1.92 -3.80 13.83
CA SER A 42 -1.56 -3.03 15.03
C SER A 42 -0.51 -3.72 15.92
N SER A 43 -0.59 -5.04 16.07
CA SER A 43 0.40 -5.82 16.85
C SER A 43 1.82 -5.77 16.26
N ARG A 44 1.94 -5.48 14.96
CA ARG A 44 3.21 -5.37 14.23
C ARG A 44 3.65 -3.92 14.03
N ARG A 45 2.99 -2.94 14.65
CA ARG A 45 3.21 -1.52 14.37
C ARG A 45 4.68 -1.07 14.46
N LEU A 46 5.39 -1.54 15.49
CA LEU A 46 6.81 -1.20 15.70
C LEU A 46 7.78 -2.21 15.09
N SER A 47 7.28 -3.36 14.64
CA SER A 47 8.11 -4.42 14.04
C SER A 47 8.00 -4.48 12.52
N MET A 48 7.02 -3.78 11.91
CA MET A 48 6.84 -3.69 10.46
C MET A 48 8.11 -3.11 9.82
N ARG A 49 8.63 -3.79 8.80
CA ARG A 49 9.88 -3.43 8.12
C ARG A 49 9.64 -3.02 6.69
N ARG A 50 8.81 -3.74 5.93
CA ARG A 50 8.57 -3.44 4.52
C ARG A 50 7.10 -3.64 4.15
N LEU A 51 6.49 -2.59 3.62
CA LEU A 51 5.13 -2.60 3.09
C LEU A 51 5.18 -2.19 1.62
N LEU A 52 4.55 -2.97 0.75
CA LEU A 52 4.35 -2.61 -0.66
C LEU A 52 2.89 -2.23 -0.90
N GLU A 53 2.65 -1.12 -1.59
CA GLU A 53 1.33 -0.68 -2.07
C GLU A 53 1.39 -0.51 -3.59
N ILE A 54 0.47 -1.17 -4.29
CA ILE A 54 0.20 -1.01 -5.73
C ILE A 54 -0.95 -0.02 -5.85
N GLY A 55 -0.80 1.01 -6.69
CA GLY A 55 -1.76 2.11 -6.78
C GLY A 55 -1.48 3.20 -5.74
N LEU A 56 -0.74 4.23 -6.15
CA LEU A 56 -0.49 5.44 -5.36
C LEU A 56 -1.31 6.63 -5.88
N CYS A 57 -1.61 6.60 -7.18
CA CYS A 57 -2.30 7.66 -7.87
C CYS A 57 -3.81 7.60 -7.60
N ARG A 58 -4.40 8.70 -7.14
CA ARG A 58 -5.84 8.81 -6.83
C ARG A 58 -6.65 9.46 -7.93
N ILE A 59 -5.99 10.14 -8.87
CA ILE A 59 -6.62 10.82 -9.99
C ILE A 59 -6.09 10.17 -11.26
N ALA A 60 -6.98 9.53 -12.02
CA ALA A 60 -6.65 8.90 -13.29
C ALA A 60 -5.87 9.87 -14.19
N ALA A 61 -4.57 9.63 -14.36
CA ALA A 61 -3.63 10.08 -15.40
C ALA A 61 -3.63 11.56 -15.89
N GLU A 62 -4.53 12.43 -15.45
CA GLU A 62 -4.79 13.75 -16.06
C GLU A 62 -4.44 14.93 -15.15
N GLY A 63 -4.01 14.66 -13.91
CA GLY A 63 -3.53 15.68 -12.97
C GLY A 63 -2.09 15.40 -12.52
N ASN A 64 -1.30 16.46 -12.35
CA ASN A 64 -0.03 16.35 -11.64
C ASN A 64 -0.31 15.99 -10.18
N GLN A 65 -0.24 14.70 -9.83
CA GLN A 65 -0.34 14.28 -8.45
C GLN A 65 0.97 14.63 -7.73
N SER A 66 0.90 15.67 -6.89
CA SER A 66 2.04 16.19 -6.13
C SER A 66 2.20 15.51 -4.76
N GLU A 67 1.36 14.53 -4.42
CA GLU A 67 1.32 13.92 -3.09
C GLU A 67 1.03 12.41 -3.17
N THR A 68 1.51 11.66 -2.17
CA THR A 68 1.21 10.23 -1.96
C THR A 68 0.58 10.02 -0.58
N PRO A 69 -0.72 10.35 -0.39
CA PRO A 69 -1.33 10.38 0.94
C PRO A 69 -1.33 9.03 1.67
N SER A 70 -1.47 7.91 0.94
CA SER A 70 -1.39 6.56 1.49
C SER A 70 0.01 6.23 2.00
N VAL A 71 1.05 6.62 1.26
CA VAL A 71 2.46 6.48 1.69
C VAL A 71 2.72 7.25 2.98
N ALA A 72 2.26 8.50 3.08
CA ALA A 72 2.40 9.31 4.29
C ALA A 72 1.67 8.69 5.48
N LEU A 73 0.49 8.10 5.24
CA LEU A 73 -0.25 7.33 6.22
C LEU A 73 0.53 6.11 6.69
N TRP A 74 1.04 5.28 5.78
CA TRP A 74 1.78 4.06 6.12
C TRP A 74 3.07 4.38 6.88
N GLN A 75 3.83 5.39 6.46
CA GLN A 75 5.03 5.83 7.15
C GLN A 75 4.79 6.42 8.54
N SER A 76 3.60 7.00 8.77
CA SER A 76 3.17 7.52 10.07
C SER A 76 2.64 6.41 10.99
N TYR A 77 1.98 5.40 10.41
CA TYR A 77 1.47 4.26 11.16
C TYR A 77 2.61 3.31 11.55
N PHE A 78 3.50 2.97 10.61
CA PHE A 78 4.67 2.12 10.79
C PHE A 78 5.96 2.95 10.82
N PRO A 79 6.40 3.45 11.99
CA PRO A 79 7.47 4.44 12.08
C PRO A 79 8.85 3.94 11.62
N TYR A 80 9.05 2.62 11.49
CA TYR A 80 10.30 2.00 11.09
C TYR A 80 10.23 1.27 9.74
N ALA A 81 9.07 1.26 9.07
CA ALA A 81 8.92 0.57 7.81
C ALA A 81 9.45 1.41 6.64
N GLU A 82 10.06 0.73 5.68
CA GLU A 82 10.17 1.18 4.29
C GLU A 82 8.82 0.93 3.61
N VAL A 83 8.30 1.97 2.95
CA VAL A 83 7.12 1.85 2.08
C VAL A 83 7.60 1.79 0.64
N ILE A 84 7.14 0.78 -0.10
CA ILE A 84 7.44 0.57 -1.51
C ILE A 84 6.17 0.86 -2.28
N GLY A 85 6.24 1.79 -3.22
CA GLY A 85 5.11 2.14 -4.07
C GLY A 85 5.28 1.59 -5.48
N VAL A 86 4.22 1.04 -6.06
CA VAL A 86 4.18 0.55 -7.44
C VAL A 86 3.02 1.24 -8.15
N ASP A 87 3.29 1.98 -9.22
CA ASP A 87 2.27 2.74 -9.94
C ASP A 87 2.64 2.92 -11.43
N LEU A 88 1.66 3.18 -12.29
CA LEU A 88 1.90 3.55 -13.68
C LEU A 88 2.61 4.92 -13.79
N THR A 89 2.38 5.80 -12.83
CA THR A 89 2.92 7.16 -12.75
C THR A 89 4.30 7.16 -12.07
N ASP A 90 5.21 8.02 -12.54
CA ASP A 90 6.53 8.18 -11.93
C ASP A 90 6.50 9.05 -10.67
N PHE A 91 6.60 8.39 -9.51
CA PHE A 91 6.73 9.01 -8.20
C PHE A 91 8.18 9.13 -7.69
N SER A 92 9.19 8.90 -8.54
CA SER A 92 10.60 8.86 -8.14
C SER A 92 11.10 10.14 -7.45
N GLN A 93 10.48 11.28 -7.75
CA GLN A 93 10.76 12.57 -7.09
C GLN A 93 10.46 12.57 -5.58
N PHE A 94 9.62 11.67 -5.08
CA PHE A 94 9.27 11.55 -3.66
C PHE A 94 10.14 10.56 -2.90
N ASN A 95 11.01 9.81 -3.60
CA ASN A 95 11.85 8.79 -3.00
C ASN A 95 12.74 9.39 -1.90
N ASN A 96 12.86 8.65 -0.80
CA ASN A 96 13.64 9.03 0.38
C ASN A 96 14.10 7.77 1.14
N GLU A 97 14.69 7.94 2.31
CA GLU A 97 15.22 6.82 3.12
C GLU A 97 14.18 5.76 3.49
N ARG A 98 12.89 6.11 3.56
CA ARG A 98 11.79 5.20 3.92
C ARG A 98 10.73 5.06 2.83
N PHE A 99 10.95 5.60 1.63
CA PHE A 99 10.04 5.45 0.51
C PHE A 99 10.79 5.21 -0.79
N LYS A 100 10.37 4.17 -1.52
CA LYS A 100 10.89 3.86 -2.84
C LYS A 100 9.75 3.53 -3.79
N SER A 101 9.67 4.22 -4.91
CA SER A 101 8.70 3.96 -5.96
C SER A 101 9.30 3.18 -7.13
N PHE A 102 8.43 2.44 -7.83
CA PHE A 102 8.71 1.83 -9.12
C PHE A 102 7.57 2.13 -10.10
N VAL A 103 7.94 2.52 -11.32
CA VAL A 103 6.98 2.60 -12.43
C VAL A 103 6.66 1.20 -12.91
N CYS A 104 5.38 0.86 -13.00
CA CYS A 104 4.88 -0.45 -13.40
C CYS A 104 3.45 -0.33 -13.93
N ASP A 105 3.21 -0.81 -15.15
CA ASP A 105 1.85 -1.11 -15.61
C ASP A 105 1.45 -2.50 -15.09
N GLN A 106 0.53 -2.57 -14.14
CA GLN A 106 0.12 -3.85 -13.55
C GLN A 106 -0.61 -4.80 -14.53
N SER A 107 -1.04 -4.30 -15.69
CA SER A 107 -1.56 -5.14 -16.78
C SER A 107 -0.45 -5.83 -17.60
N LYS A 108 0.82 -5.45 -17.37
CA LYS A 108 1.99 -5.96 -18.10
C LYS A 108 2.81 -6.89 -17.22
N LEU A 109 2.88 -8.14 -17.63
CA LEU A 109 3.64 -9.18 -16.94
C LEU A 109 5.15 -8.85 -16.86
N GLU A 110 5.68 -8.23 -17.91
CA GLU A 110 7.08 -7.86 -18.02
C GLU A 110 7.47 -6.78 -17.00
N ASP A 111 6.58 -5.81 -16.79
CA ASP A 111 6.76 -4.74 -15.80
C ASP A 111 6.72 -5.30 -14.38
N LEU A 112 5.72 -6.14 -14.07
CA LEU A 112 5.62 -6.84 -12.78
C LEU A 112 6.89 -7.63 -12.47
N ARG A 113 7.37 -8.44 -13.42
CA ARG A 113 8.63 -9.20 -13.26
C ARG A 113 9.84 -8.30 -13.06
N SER A 114 9.87 -7.15 -13.76
CA SER A 114 10.95 -6.18 -13.64
C SER A 114 10.96 -5.50 -12.27
N VAL A 115 9.80 -5.28 -11.64
CA VAL A 115 9.71 -4.82 -10.24
C VAL A 115 10.10 -5.93 -9.28
N ALA A 116 9.54 -7.13 -9.43
CA ALA A 116 9.80 -8.26 -8.55
C ALA A 116 11.30 -8.63 -8.49
N ALA A 117 12.01 -8.56 -9.62
CA ALA A 117 13.45 -8.83 -9.69
C ALA A 117 14.32 -7.80 -8.93
N LYS A 118 13.76 -6.64 -8.55
CA LYS A 118 14.46 -5.61 -7.75
C LYS A 118 14.24 -5.77 -6.24
N LEU A 119 13.40 -6.72 -5.84
CA LEU A 119 13.00 -6.97 -4.47
C LEU A 119 13.41 -8.37 -4.04
N GLU A 120 13.86 -8.49 -2.80
CA GLU A 120 14.25 -9.78 -2.24
C GLU A 120 13.00 -10.65 -1.99
N PRO A 121 12.96 -11.93 -2.43
CA PRO A 121 11.87 -12.85 -2.10
C PRO A 121 11.65 -12.97 -0.59
N GLY A 122 10.39 -13.10 -0.17
CA GLY A 122 10.03 -13.22 1.25
C GLY A 122 10.41 -12.03 2.14
N SER A 123 10.64 -10.84 1.57
CA SER A 123 11.09 -9.66 2.32
C SER A 123 9.99 -8.66 2.67
N LEU A 124 8.78 -8.80 2.11
CA LEU A 124 7.66 -7.89 2.34
C LEU A 124 6.75 -8.41 3.46
N ASP A 125 6.57 -7.63 4.52
CA ASP A 125 5.66 -7.99 5.61
C ASP A 125 4.19 -7.87 5.18
N VAL A 126 3.93 -6.89 4.30
CA VAL A 126 2.59 -6.56 3.78
C VAL A 126 2.69 -6.19 2.30
N ILE A 127 1.74 -6.69 1.50
CA ILE A 127 1.47 -6.25 0.13
C ILE A 127 0.00 -5.82 0.07
N ILE A 128 -0.26 -4.66 -0.52
CA ILE A 128 -1.59 -4.10 -0.74
C ILE A 128 -1.75 -3.86 -2.23
N ASP A 129 -2.76 -4.47 -2.84
CA ASP A 129 -3.19 -4.21 -4.20
C ASP A 129 -4.42 -3.29 -4.18
N ASP A 130 -4.20 -2.02 -4.51
CA ASP A 130 -5.18 -0.93 -4.58
C ASP A 130 -5.03 -0.21 -5.95
N GLY A 131 -4.73 -1.01 -6.98
CA GLY A 131 -4.29 -0.54 -8.29
C GLY A 131 -5.42 -0.31 -9.29
N SER A 132 -5.43 -1.06 -10.41
CA SER A 132 -6.44 -0.88 -11.48
C SER A 132 -7.81 -1.45 -11.14
N HIS A 133 -7.88 -2.33 -10.14
CA HIS A 133 -9.05 -3.14 -9.77
C HIS A 133 -9.61 -3.98 -10.93
N ALA A 134 -8.82 -4.16 -12.00
CA ALA A 134 -9.16 -5.12 -13.04
C ALA A 134 -8.82 -6.51 -12.51
N SER A 135 -9.83 -7.39 -12.44
CA SER A 135 -9.69 -8.76 -11.92
C SER A 135 -8.51 -9.53 -12.55
N PHE A 136 -8.18 -9.26 -13.81
CA PHE A 136 -7.05 -9.90 -14.48
C PHE A 136 -5.70 -9.35 -13.99
N ASP A 137 -5.60 -8.04 -13.81
CA ASP A 137 -4.39 -7.39 -13.32
C ASP A 137 -4.09 -7.78 -11.87
N GLU A 138 -5.11 -7.82 -11.01
CA GLU A 138 -4.99 -8.27 -9.61
C GLU A 138 -4.57 -9.75 -9.50
N GLN A 139 -4.98 -10.59 -10.46
CA GLN A 139 -4.48 -11.97 -10.55
C GLN A 139 -3.01 -12.03 -10.97
N LEU A 140 -2.57 -11.11 -11.86
CA LEU A 140 -1.17 -11.03 -12.27
C LEU A 140 -0.27 -10.55 -11.13
N THR A 141 -0.65 -9.48 -10.44
CA THR A 141 0.08 -8.95 -9.28
C THR A 141 0.15 -10.00 -8.18
N LEU A 142 -0.95 -10.67 -7.85
CA LEU A 142 -0.95 -11.76 -6.88
C LEU A 142 0.05 -12.86 -7.31
N ARG A 143 0.02 -13.29 -8.57
CA ARG A 143 0.93 -14.34 -9.05
C ARG A 143 2.41 -13.93 -8.97
N GLU A 144 2.75 -12.72 -9.40
CA GLU A 144 4.16 -12.29 -9.51
C GLU A 144 4.72 -11.74 -8.19
N PHE A 145 3.90 -11.13 -7.33
CA PHE A 145 4.36 -10.50 -6.09
C PHE A 145 4.15 -11.36 -4.83
N PHE A 146 3.28 -12.37 -4.84
CA PHE A 146 3.13 -13.27 -3.69
C PHE A 146 4.45 -13.94 -3.25
N PRO A 147 5.39 -14.33 -4.13
CA PRO A 147 6.71 -14.83 -3.71
C PRO A 147 7.57 -13.82 -2.92
N LEU A 148 7.26 -12.53 -3.00
CA LEU A 148 7.94 -11.48 -2.24
C LEU A 148 7.42 -11.36 -0.81
N LEU A 149 6.26 -11.95 -0.51
CA LEU A 149 5.63 -11.89 0.80
C LEU A 149 6.39 -12.76 1.81
N ALA A 150 6.76 -12.17 2.93
CA ALA A 150 7.39 -12.84 4.05
C ALA A 150 6.48 -13.92 4.65
N GLU A 151 7.08 -14.91 5.31
CA GLU A 151 6.33 -15.90 6.06
C GLU A 151 5.47 -15.22 7.14
N GLY A 152 4.18 -15.54 7.16
CA GLY A 152 3.22 -14.90 8.07
C GLY A 152 2.89 -13.45 7.70
N GLY A 153 3.32 -12.95 6.54
CA GLY A 153 2.92 -11.66 5.98
C GLY A 153 1.45 -11.63 5.54
N TRP A 154 0.97 -10.44 5.19
CA TRP A 154 -0.40 -10.23 4.70
C TRP A 154 -0.41 -9.72 3.25
N TYR A 155 -1.24 -10.32 2.41
CA TYR A 155 -1.58 -9.79 1.08
C TYR A 155 -3.03 -9.30 1.12
N PHE A 156 -3.24 -8.03 0.80
CA PHE A 156 -4.56 -7.41 0.69
C PHE A 156 -4.86 -7.11 -0.78
N ILE A 157 -6.10 -7.38 -1.20
CA ILE A 157 -6.65 -6.96 -2.49
C ILE A 157 -7.87 -6.11 -2.15
N GLU A 158 -7.85 -4.83 -2.53
CA GLU A 158 -8.93 -3.88 -2.29
C GLU A 158 -9.93 -3.88 -3.47
N ASP A 159 -11.15 -3.41 -3.22
CA ASP A 159 -12.16 -3.07 -4.25
C ASP A 159 -12.62 -4.18 -5.22
N LEU A 160 -12.68 -5.41 -4.69
CA LEU A 160 -13.22 -6.61 -5.38
C LEU A 160 -14.71 -6.54 -5.77
N ASP A 161 -15.42 -5.46 -5.39
CA ASP A 161 -16.82 -5.22 -5.78
C ASP A 161 -16.96 -4.32 -7.03
N TRP A 162 -15.84 -3.90 -7.63
CA TRP A 162 -15.81 -3.09 -8.84
C TRP A 162 -14.88 -3.68 -9.92
N GLN A 163 -15.11 -3.30 -11.18
CA GLN A 163 -14.30 -3.72 -12.33
C GLN A 163 -14.32 -2.59 -13.38
N PRO A 164 -13.16 -2.13 -13.89
CA PRO A 164 -13.11 -1.14 -14.96
C PRO A 164 -13.69 -1.70 -16.26
N THR A 165 -14.32 -0.82 -17.05
CA THR A 165 -14.69 -1.13 -18.44
C THR A 165 -13.40 -1.27 -19.26
N GLY A 166 -13.18 -2.46 -19.81
CA GLY A 166 -12.00 -2.79 -20.63
C GLY A 166 -11.93 -2.06 -21.97
#